data_AF-A0A537FHD4-F1
#
_entry.id   AF-A0A537FHD4-F1
#
_cell.length_a   1.000
_cell.length_b   1.000
_cell.length_c   1.000
_cell.angle_alpha   90.00
_cell.angle_beta   90.00
_cell.angle_gamma   90.00
#
_symmetry.space_group_name_H-M   'P 1'
#
loop_
_entity.id
_entity.type
_entity.pdbx_description
1 polymer ?
#
loop_
_entity_poly.entity_id
_entity_poly.type
_entity_poly.pdbx_seq_one_letter_code
_entity_poly.pdbx_strand_id
1 'polypeptide(L)' 'MNPKERELLTGMGNCYASCHEDFDHTVEMVGGARGLTVEQVKRMLEDIRGKYGADVDYQRLRGRLPKDFPL' A
#
# COMPACT_ATOMS: atom_id res chain seq x y z
N MET A 1 10.57 -1.45 -8.76
CA MET A 1 10.19 -0.94 -7.43
C MET A 1 11.33 -1.14 -6.45
N ASN A 2 11.67 -0.14 -5.63
CA ASN A 2 12.75 -0.28 -4.65
C ASN A 2 12.32 -1.13 -3.42
N PRO A 3 13.26 -1.60 -2.58
CA PRO A 3 12.91 -2.46 -1.45
C PRO A 3 11.92 -1.86 -0.45
N LYS A 4 11.99 -0.55 -0.17
CA LYS A 4 11.08 0.13 0.77
C LYS A 4 9.67 0.26 0.20
N GLU A 5 9.55 0.61 -1.07
CA GLU A 5 8.27 0.70 -1.78
C GLU A 5 7.58 -0.68 -1.86
N ARG A 6 8.36 -1.73 -2.16
CA ARG A 6 7.87 -3.11 -2.17
C ARG A 6 7.42 -3.58 -0.78
N GLU A 7 8.17 -3.23 0.26
CA GLU A 7 7.83 -3.51 1.65
C GLU A 7 6.51 -2.83 2.05
N LEU A 8 6.31 -1.57 1.66
CA LEU A 8 5.08 -0.83 1.94
C LEU A 8 3.86 -1.52 1.32
N LEU A 9 3.88 -1.84 0.02
CA LEU A 9 2.76 -2.53 -0.64
C LEU A 9 2.53 -3.93 -0.08
N THR A 10 3.60 -4.64 0.28
CA THR A 10 3.49 -5.94 0.97
C THR A 10 2.82 -5.78 2.33
N GLY A 11 3.20 -4.75 3.09
CA GLY A 11 2.62 -4.39 4.37
C GLY A 11 1.13 -4.05 4.27
N MET A 12 0.73 -3.25 3.28
CA MET A 12 -0.67 -2.96 2.97
C MET A 12 -1.46 -4.26 2.75
N GLY A 13 -0.98 -5.14 1.87
CA GLY A 13 -1.65 -6.41 1.58
C GLY A 13 -1.74 -7.34 2.79
N ASN A 14 -0.70 -7.40 3.62
CA ASN A 14 -0.70 -8.21 4.85
C ASN A 14 -1.66 -7.67 5.90
N CYS A 15 -1.68 -6.34 6.08
CA CYS A 15 -2.56 -5.67 7.04
C CYS A 15 -4.02 -5.87 6.65
N TYR A 16 -4.38 -5.60 5.40
CA TYR A 16 -5.73 -5.85 4.91
C TYR A 16 -6.14 -7.33 5.02
N ALA A 17 -5.27 -8.27 4.65
CA ALA A 17 -5.58 -9.69 4.74
C ALA A 17 -5.82 -10.18 6.18
N SER A 18 -5.33 -9.45 7.18
CA SER A 18 -5.47 -9.80 8.60
C SER A 18 -6.65 -9.09 9.26
N CYS A 19 -6.88 -7.82 8.91
CA CYS A 19 -7.84 -6.96 9.60
C CYS A 19 -9.15 -6.76 8.79
N HIS A 20 -9.11 -6.93 7.46
CA HIS A 20 -10.22 -6.67 6.54
C HIS A 20 -10.81 -5.26 6.63
N GLU A 21 -10.01 -4.29 7.08
CA GLU A 21 -10.40 -2.90 7.23
C GLU A 21 -10.44 -2.14 5.90
N ASP A 22 -11.09 -0.98 5.91
CA ASP A 22 -11.11 -0.09 4.75
C ASP A 22 -9.72 0.49 4.43
N PHE A 23 -9.64 1.25 3.33
CA PHE A 23 -8.38 1.84 2.88
C PHE A 23 -7.77 2.79 3.91
N ASP A 24 -8.58 3.65 4.53
CA ASP A 24 -8.08 4.69 5.43
C ASP A 24 -7.54 4.08 6.73
N HIS A 25 -8.25 3.12 7.31
CA HIS A 25 -7.79 2.37 8.47
C HIS A 25 -6.58 1.49 8.15
N THR A 26 -6.54 0.86 6.96
CA THR A 26 -5.36 0.09 6.54
C THR A 26 -4.12 0.99 6.43
N VAL A 27 -4.27 2.16 5.82
CA VAL A 27 -3.20 3.16 5.72
C VAL A 27 -2.77 3.67 7.10
N GLU A 28 -3.72 3.95 7.99
CA GLU A 28 -3.43 4.39 9.36
C GLU A 28 -2.60 3.34 10.13
N MET A 29 -3.01 2.07 10.10
CA MET A 29 -2.28 0.98 10.76
C MET A 29 -0.87 0.79 10.18
N VAL A 30 -0.75 0.78 8.85
CA VAL A 30 0.53 0.63 8.15
C VAL A 30 1.45 1.80 8.42
N GLY A 31 0.91 3.03 8.46
CA GLY A 31 1.61 4.25 8.78
C GLY A 31 2.11 4.28 10.23
N GLY A 32 1.23 3.98 11.18
CA GLY A 32 1.55 3.92 12.61
C GLY A 32 2.70 2.96 12.90
N ALA A 33 2.67 1.76 12.30
CA ALA A 33 3.75 0.77 12.43
C ALA A 33 5.11 1.23 11.87
N ARG A 34 5.11 2.26 11.00
CA ARG A 34 6.30 2.81 10.32
C ARG A 34 6.67 4.22 10.78
N GLY A 35 5.96 4.77 11.77
CA GLY A 35 6.14 6.16 12.21
C GLY A 35 5.79 7.19 11.14
N LEU A 36 4.88 6.84 10.22
CA LEU A 36 4.42 7.70 9.13
C LEU A 36 2.98 8.15 9.39
N THR A 37 2.68 9.36 8.96
CA THR A 37 1.30 9.86 8.91
C THR A 37 0.53 9.23 7.75
N VAL A 38 -0.79 9.20 7.86
CA VAL A 38 -1.71 8.74 6.79
C VAL A 38 -1.40 9.43 5.46
N GLU A 39 -1.22 10.76 5.48
CA GLU A 39 -0.93 11.55 4.28
C GLU A 39 0.41 11.18 3.63
N GLN A 40 1.43 10.88 4.43
CA GLN A 40 2.72 10.42 3.89
C GLN A 40 2.58 9.06 3.20
N VAL A 41 1.85 8.13 3.80
CA VAL A 41 1.62 6.81 3.21
C VAL A 41 0.80 6.93 1.92
N LYS A 42 -0.28 7.73 1.90
CA LYS A 42 -1.08 7.99 0.69
C LYS A 42 -0.22 8.55 -0.45
N ARG A 43 0.63 9.54 -0.18
CA ARG A 43 1.56 10.10 -1.17
C ARG A 43 2.58 9.09 -1.67
N MET A 44 3.14 8.27 -0.79
CA MET A 44 4.07 7.21 -1.18
C MET A 44 3.38 6.18 -2.08
N LEU A 45 2.15 5.79 -1.75
CA LEU A 45 1.37 4.86 -2.53
C LEU A 45 1.00 5.42 -3.92
N GLU A 46 0.63 6.70 -4.00
CA GLU A 46 0.39 7.40 -5.26
C GLU A 46 1.65 7.46 -6.13
N ASP A 47 2.80 7.80 -5.54
CA ASP A 47 4.09 7.84 -6.23
C ASP A 47 4.51 6.45 -6.73
N ILE A 48 4.32 5.40 -5.93
CA ILE A 48 4.56 4.01 -6.34
C ILE A 48 3.68 3.63 -7.53
N ARG A 49 2.38 3.97 -7.49
CA ARG A 49 1.46 3.74 -8.61
C ARG A 49 1.91 4.49 -9.86
N GLY A 50 2.29 5.76 -9.73
CA GLY A 50 2.77 6.58 -10.86
C GLY A 50 4.01 6.00 -11.52
N LYS A 51 4.97 5.51 -10.72
CA LYS A 51 6.23 4.93 -11.19
C LYS A 51 6.09 3.51 -11.77
N TYR A 52 5.24 2.68 -11.17
CA TYR A 52 5.24 1.23 -11.39
C TYR A 52 3.87 0.68 -11.77
N GLY A 53 2.87 1.50 -12.07
CA GLY A 53 1.50 1.05 -12.33
C GLY A 53 1.36 -0.05 -13.39
N ALA A 54 2.24 -0.09 -14.39
CA ALA A 54 2.27 -1.14 -15.42
C ALA A 54 3.25 -2.31 -15.13
N ASP A 55 4.00 -2.22 -14.04
CA ASP A 55 5.00 -3.21 -13.64
C ASP A 55 4.33 -4.48 -13.08
N VAL A 56 4.86 -5.66 -13.45
CA VAL A 56 4.29 -6.96 -13.06
C VAL A 56 4.36 -7.18 -11.54
N ASP A 57 5.45 -6.77 -10.88
CA ASP A 57 5.58 -6.93 -9.43
C ASP A 57 4.58 -6.02 -8.70
N TYR A 58 4.41 -4.78 -9.19
CA TYR A 58 3.39 -3.87 -8.66
C TYR A 58 1.99 -4.48 -8.82
N GLN A 59 1.61 -4.94 -10.01
CA GLN A 59 0.30 -5.53 -10.28
C GLN A 59 0.02 -6.75 -9.40
N ARG A 60 1.04 -7.59 -9.18
CA ARG A 60 0.95 -8.74 -8.27
C ARG A 60 0.67 -8.31 -6.83
N LEU A 61 1.34 -7.27 -6.34
CA LEU A 61 1.14 -6.78 -4.97
C LEU A 61 -0.18 -6.03 -4.81
N ARG A 62 -0.53 -5.17 -5.77
CA ARG A 62 -1.80 -4.44 -5.84
C ARG A 62 -3.00 -5.40 -5.88
N GLY A 63 -2.86 -6.54 -6.57
CA GLY A 63 -3.91 -7.57 -6.65
C GLY A 63 -4.23 -8.27 -5.33
N ARG A 64 -3.41 -8.09 -4.28
CA ARG A 64 -3.70 -8.59 -2.93
C ARG A 64 -4.63 -7.69 -2.12
N LEU A 65 -4.92 -6.50 -2.66
CA LEU A 65 -5.77 -5.47 -2.04
C LEU A 65 -7.10 -5.36 -2.79
N PRO A 66 -8.17 -4.89 -2.12
CA PRO A 66 -9.45 -4.63 -2.77
C PRO A 66 -9.34 -3.72 -3.99
N LYS A 67 -10.19 -3.92 -5.00
CA LYS A 67 -10.14 -3.14 -6.26
C LYS A 67 -10.56 -1.68 -6.08
N ASP A 68 -11.35 -1.40 -5.05
CA ASP A 68 -11.82 -0.07 -4.66
C ASP A 68 -10.80 0.73 -3.85
N PHE A 69 -9.71 0.10 -3.36
CA PHE A 69 -8.59 0.87 -2.81
C PHE A 69 -8.03 1.79 -3.90
N PRO A 70 -7.84 3.09 -3.63
CA PRO A 70 -7.45 4.10 -4.64
C PRO A 70 -5.96 4.03 -4.99
N LEU A 71 -5.50 2.83 -5.34
CA LEU A 71 -4.11 2.42 -5.53
C LEU A 71 -3.82 1.93 -6.93
#